data_AF-A0A7W4A121-F1
#
_entry.id   AF-A0A7W4A121-F1
#
_cell.length_a   1.000
_cell.length_b   1.000
_cell.length_c   1.000
_cell.angle_alpha   90.00
_cell.angle_beta   90.00
_cell.angle_gamma   90.00
#
_symmetry.space_group_name_H-M   'P 1'
#
loop_
_entity.id
_entity.type
_entity.pdbx_description
1 polymer ?
#
loop_
_entity_poly.entity_id
_entity_poly.type
_entity_poly.pdbx_seq_one_letter_code
_entity_poly.pdbx_strand_id
1 'polypeptide(L)'
;MKWIKQGNAPDYRFSLANERTFLAWIRTSLAFLAAAIGLDQLAPNLASPAIREMLSLALCLFAALLALYAYLRWVANEKAMRQNTDLPYTKILRLVSIFMTLIACAIILMISNAI
;
A
#
# COMPACT_ATOMS: atom_id res chain seq x y z
N MET A 1 11.90 10.22 18.22
CA MET A 1 11.18 9.02 18.73
C MET A 1 10.98 9.06 20.25
N LYS A 2 10.28 10.09 20.80
CA LYS A 2 9.99 10.16 22.26
C LYS A 2 8.81 9.28 22.70
N TRP A 3 7.89 8.97 21.78
CA TRP A 3 6.65 8.24 22.08
C TRP A 3 6.86 6.77 22.46
N ILE A 4 7.97 6.15 22.01
CA ILE A 4 8.31 4.74 22.31
C ILE A 4 8.56 4.51 23.81
N LYS A 5 8.94 5.56 24.56
CA LYS A 5 9.18 5.49 26.01
C LYS A 5 7.95 5.91 26.85
N GLN A 6 6.83 6.26 26.21
CA GLN A 6 5.62 6.75 26.89
C GLN A 6 4.57 5.63 26.96
N GLY A 7 3.92 5.50 28.12
CA GLY A 7 2.97 4.41 28.40
C GLY A 7 3.66 3.12 28.83
N ASN A 8 2.87 2.06 29.01
CA ASN A 8 3.41 0.74 29.36
C ASN A 8 4.00 0.07 28.12
N ALA A 9 5.04 -0.73 28.32
CA ALA A 9 5.57 -1.55 27.24
C ALA A 9 4.46 -2.50 26.76
N PRO A 10 4.10 -2.47 25.46
CA PRO A 10 3.08 -3.36 24.93
C PRO A 10 3.59 -4.80 25.00
N ASP A 11 2.69 -5.76 25.19
CA ASP A 11 3.07 -7.17 25.13
C ASP A 11 3.69 -7.46 23.75
N TYR A 12 4.88 -8.06 23.80
CA TYR A 12 5.70 -8.40 22.65
C TYR A 12 4.93 -9.18 21.59
N ARG A 13 3.98 -10.04 21.98
CA ARG A 13 3.14 -10.81 21.03
C ARG A 13 2.29 -9.90 20.14
N PHE A 14 1.68 -8.86 20.70
CA PHE A 14 0.86 -7.93 19.92
C PHE A 14 1.70 -6.99 19.07
N SER A 15 2.86 -6.56 19.58
CA SER A 15 3.82 -5.78 18.80
C SER A 15 4.32 -6.55 17.57
N LEU A 16 4.71 -7.83 17.75
CA LEU A 16 5.11 -8.72 16.65
C LEU A 16 3.97 -8.98 15.64
N ALA A 17 2.73 -9.09 16.10
CA ALA A 17 1.58 -9.21 15.21
C ALA A 17 1.37 -7.93 14.36
N ASN A 18 1.57 -6.75 14.96
CA ASN A 18 1.51 -5.47 14.26
C ASN A 18 2.63 -5.34 13.22
N GLU A 19 3.86 -5.73 13.58
CA GLU A 19 5.00 -5.79 12.65
C GLU A 19 4.73 -6.71 11.45
N ARG A 20 4.19 -7.91 11.66
CA ARG A 20 3.81 -8.81 10.56
C ARG A 20 2.80 -8.17 9.61
N THR A 21 1.84 -7.44 10.14
CA THR A 21 0.85 -6.75 9.30
C THR A 21 1.49 -5.56 8.57
N PHE A 22 2.40 -4.83 9.21
CA PHE A 22 3.21 -3.79 8.55
C PHE A 22 4.01 -4.36 7.38
N LEU A 23 4.73 -5.47 7.60
CA LEU A 23 5.50 -6.15 6.55
C LEU A 23 4.60 -6.65 5.42
N ALA A 24 3.39 -7.12 5.74
CA ALA A 24 2.42 -7.49 4.71
C ALA A 24 2.02 -6.29 3.84
N TRP A 25 1.81 -5.11 4.42
CA TRP A 25 1.52 -3.88 3.66
C TRP A 25 2.71 -3.40 2.82
N ILE A 26 3.93 -3.48 3.36
CA ILE A 26 5.15 -3.14 2.61
C ILE A 26 5.30 -4.04 1.39
N ARG A 27 5.08 -5.35 1.54
CA ARG A 27 5.09 -6.29 0.42
C ARG A 27 4.08 -5.91 -0.67
N THR A 28 2.85 -5.53 -0.29
CA THR A 28 1.86 -5.08 -1.26
C THR A 28 2.30 -3.80 -1.98
N SER A 29 2.87 -2.84 -1.25
CA SER A 29 3.43 -1.61 -1.83
C SER A 29 4.55 -1.92 -2.84
N LEU A 30 5.47 -2.82 -2.50
CA LEU A 30 6.55 -3.26 -3.39
C LEU A 30 6.01 -3.95 -4.64
N ALA A 31 4.94 -4.73 -4.55
CA ALA A 31 4.31 -5.35 -5.71
C ALA A 31 3.73 -4.29 -6.68
N PHE A 32 3.09 -3.23 -6.16
CA PHE A 32 2.61 -2.12 -7.00
C PHE A 32 3.75 -1.34 -7.64
N LEU A 33 4.84 -1.10 -6.90
CA LEU A 33 6.03 -0.43 -7.46
C LEU A 33 6.66 -1.26 -8.58
N ALA A 34 6.80 -2.57 -8.37
CA ALA A 34 7.31 -3.49 -9.40
C ALA A 34 6.39 -3.53 -10.63
N ALA A 35 5.08 -3.50 -10.44
CA ALA A 35 4.10 -3.43 -11.52
C ALA A 35 4.22 -2.12 -12.33
N ALA A 36 4.45 -0.98 -11.67
CA ALA A 36 4.67 0.31 -12.35
C ALA A 36 5.90 0.26 -13.26
N ILE A 37 7.03 -0.23 -12.71
CA ILE A 37 8.28 -0.38 -13.46
C ILE A 37 8.11 -1.39 -14.61
N GLY A 38 7.43 -2.50 -14.35
CA GLY A 38 7.14 -3.52 -15.36
C GLY A 38 6.26 -2.99 -16.49
N LEU A 39 5.23 -2.20 -16.17
CA LEU A 39 4.38 -1.56 -17.17
C LEU A 39 5.18 -0.59 -18.05
N ASP A 40 6.06 0.21 -17.47
CA ASP A 40 6.83 1.17 -18.25
C ASP A 40 7.90 0.50 -19.15
N GLN A 41 8.57 -0.54 -18.62
CA GLN A 41 9.71 -1.17 -19.29
C GLN A 41 9.35 -2.35 -20.19
N LEU A 42 8.37 -3.17 -19.82
CA LEU A 42 8.06 -4.44 -20.51
C LEU A 42 6.87 -4.32 -21.48
N ALA A 43 6.12 -3.22 -21.41
CA ALA A 43 4.90 -3.01 -22.17
C ALA A 43 4.91 -1.71 -23.01
N PRO A 44 5.96 -1.45 -23.82
CA PRO A 44 6.09 -0.17 -24.52
C PRO A 44 4.99 0.08 -25.56
N ASN A 45 4.40 -0.99 -26.11
CA ASN A 45 3.34 -0.93 -27.12
C ASN A 45 1.93 -1.03 -26.53
N LEU A 46 1.78 -1.17 -25.20
CA LEU A 46 0.45 -1.15 -24.57
C LEU A 46 -0.04 0.30 -24.47
N ALA A 47 -0.89 0.68 -25.43
CA ALA A 47 -1.54 1.99 -25.57
C ALA A 47 -0.60 3.16 -25.89
N SER A 48 -1.18 4.38 -25.89
CA SER A 48 -0.42 5.60 -26.15
C SER A 48 0.61 5.84 -25.05
N PRO A 49 1.80 6.38 -25.39
CA PRO A 49 2.86 6.65 -24.43
C PRO A 49 2.38 7.46 -23.21
N ALA A 50 1.50 8.44 -23.44
CA ALA A 50 0.95 9.29 -22.39
C ALA A 50 0.06 8.54 -21.37
N ILE A 51 -0.75 7.58 -21.83
CA ILE A 51 -1.62 6.80 -20.91
C ILE A 51 -0.75 5.85 -20.07
N ARG A 52 0.24 5.21 -20.70
CA ARG A 52 1.17 4.31 -20.00
C ARG A 52 1.96 5.04 -18.92
N GLU A 53 2.52 6.21 -19.25
CA GLU A 53 3.26 7.05 -18.31
C GLU A 53 2.37 7.47 -17.13
N MET A 54 1.15 7.94 -17.40
CA MET A 54 0.20 8.33 -16.36
C MET A 54 -0.17 7.16 -15.45
N LEU A 55 -0.36 5.96 -16.01
CA LEU A 55 -0.70 4.76 -15.25
C LEU A 55 0.49 4.27 -14.40
N SER A 56 1.71 4.31 -14.93
CA SER A 56 2.93 3.97 -14.18
C SER A 56 3.16 4.96 -13.03
N LEU A 57 3.02 6.27 -13.28
CA LEU A 57 3.08 7.29 -12.24
C LEU A 57 2.02 7.08 -11.16
N ALA A 58 0.78 6.75 -11.54
CA ALA A 58 -0.29 6.46 -10.59
C ALA A 58 0.02 5.24 -9.72
N LEU A 59 0.56 4.16 -10.29
CA LEU A 59 0.99 2.97 -9.56
C LEU A 59 2.14 3.27 -8.59
N CYS A 60 3.15 4.04 -9.03
CA CYS A 60 4.26 4.49 -8.19
C CYS A 60 3.78 5.34 -7.01
N LEU A 61 2.90 6.31 -7.27
CA LEU A 61 2.32 7.16 -6.23
C LEU A 61 1.51 6.34 -5.23
N PHE A 62 0.69 5.41 -5.72
CA PHE A 62 -0.09 4.54 -4.85
C PHE A 62 0.79 3.63 -3.99
N ALA A 63 1.85 3.07 -4.56
CA ALA A 63 2.84 2.28 -3.81
C ALA A 63 3.46 3.11 -2.67
N ALA A 64 3.90 4.33 -2.95
CA ALA A 64 4.47 5.23 -1.95
C ALA A 64 3.46 5.57 -0.84
N LEU A 65 2.22 5.91 -1.20
CA LEU A 65 1.15 6.18 -0.25
C LEU A 65 0.83 4.96 0.62
N LEU A 66 0.85 3.75 0.05
CA LEU A 66 0.60 2.51 0.78
C LEU A 66 1.72 2.20 1.79
N ALA A 67 2.97 2.45 1.42
CA ALA A 67 4.12 2.32 2.32
C ALA A 67 4.05 3.32 3.49
N LEU A 68 3.72 4.59 3.18
CA LEU A 68 3.53 5.61 4.21
C LEU A 68 2.37 5.25 5.15
N TYR A 69 1.24 4.80 4.59
CA TYR A 69 0.10 4.34 5.37
C TYR A 69 0.46 3.17 6.28
N ALA A 70 1.22 2.18 5.78
CA ALA A 70 1.67 1.04 6.57
C ALA A 70 2.41 1.51 7.84
N TYR A 71 3.32 2.47 7.69
CA TYR A 71 4.06 3.06 8.79
C TYR A 71 3.16 3.82 9.77
N LEU A 72 2.30 4.72 9.27
CA LEU A 72 1.38 5.50 10.11
C LEU A 72 0.44 4.60 10.92
N ARG A 73 -0.10 3.55 10.28
CA ARG A 73 -0.95 2.56 10.92
C ARG A 73 -0.18 1.75 11.97
N TRP A 74 1.05 1.35 11.69
CA TRP A 74 1.90 0.65 12.65
C TRP A 74 2.14 1.50 13.90
N VAL A 75 2.52 2.78 13.73
CA VAL A 75 2.74 3.73 14.84
C VAL A 75 1.44 3.95 15.64
N ALA A 76 0.31 4.13 14.96
CA ALA A 76 -0.98 4.35 15.62
C ALA A 76 -1.39 3.15 16.49
N ASN A 77 -1.21 1.93 15.98
CA ASN A 77 -1.48 0.70 16.73
C ASN A 77 -0.54 0.53 17.92
N GLU A 78 0.77 0.75 17.74
CA GLU A 78 1.76 0.71 18.83
C GLU A 78 1.43 1.72 19.93
N LYS A 79 1.01 2.93 19.55
CA LYS A 79 0.58 3.97 20.50
C LYS A 79 -0.68 3.56 21.27
N ALA A 80 -1.69 3.01 20.58
CA ALA A 80 -2.93 2.54 21.21
C ALA A 80 -2.67 1.39 22.20
N MET A 81 -1.81 0.43 21.82
CA MET A 81 -1.40 -0.68 22.70
C MET A 81 -0.70 -0.18 23.96
N ARG A 82 0.18 0.83 23.84
CA ARG A 82 0.87 1.46 24.99
C ARG A 82 -0.07 2.20 25.94
N GLN A 83 -1.19 2.68 25.42
CA GLN A 83 -2.20 3.43 26.18
C GLN A 83 -3.37 2.54 26.66
N ASN A 84 -3.34 1.22 26.39
CA ASN A 84 -4.45 0.29 26.65
C ASN A 84 -5.80 0.78 26.08
N THR A 85 -5.78 1.43 24.92
CA THR A 85 -6.99 1.88 24.23
C THR A 85 -7.34 0.94 23.08
N ASP A 86 -8.57 1.03 22.58
CA ASP A 86 -9.02 0.25 21.42
C ASP A 86 -8.13 0.47 20.19
N LEU A 87 -7.92 -0.63 19.44
CA LEU A 87 -7.14 -0.61 18.21
C LEU A 87 -7.93 0.11 17.10
N PRO A 88 -7.32 1.06 16.37
CA PRO A 88 -8.01 1.81 15.33
C PRO A 88 -8.43 0.90 14.16
N TYR A 89 -9.70 1.01 13.75
CA TYR A 89 -10.27 0.20 12.69
C TYR A 89 -9.61 0.50 11.33
N THR A 90 -9.23 -0.56 10.61
CA THR A 90 -8.51 -0.45 9.33
C THR A 90 -9.48 -0.25 8.16
N LYS A 91 -9.92 0.99 7.92
CA LYS A 91 -10.84 1.34 6.80
C LYS A 91 -10.22 1.25 5.39
N ILE A 92 -8.89 1.15 5.30
CA ILE A 92 -8.15 1.18 4.03
C ILE A 92 -8.42 -0.03 3.13
N LEU A 93 -8.89 -1.16 3.70
CA LEU A 93 -9.14 -2.39 2.92
C LEU A 93 -10.06 -2.12 1.73
N ARG A 94 -11.12 -1.33 1.94
CA ARG A 94 -12.07 -0.95 0.89
C ARG A 94 -11.39 -0.11 -0.20
N LEU A 95 -10.54 0.83 0.20
CA LEU A 95 -9.85 1.71 -0.75
C LEU A 95 -8.89 0.92 -1.64
N VAL A 96 -8.12 -0.01 -1.05
CA VAL A 96 -7.19 -0.87 -1.79
C VAL A 96 -7.93 -1.77 -2.77
N SER A 97 -9.06 -2.36 -2.35
CA SER A 97 -9.90 -3.16 -3.25
C SER A 97 -10.45 -2.36 -4.43
N ILE A 98 -11.00 -1.17 -4.18
CA ILE A 98 -11.52 -0.29 -5.26
C ILE A 98 -10.40 0.09 -6.23
N PHE A 99 -9.25 0.52 -5.70
CA PHE A 99 -8.12 0.92 -6.52
C PHE A 99 -7.59 -0.22 -7.39
N MET A 100 -7.49 -1.43 -6.85
CA MET A 100 -7.06 -2.61 -7.60
C MET A 100 -8.04 -2.98 -8.71
N THR A 101 -9.35 -2.89 -8.45
CA THR A 101 -10.38 -3.10 -9.48
C THR A 101 -10.26 -2.07 -10.61
N LEU A 102 -10.05 -0.78 -10.27
CA LEU A 102 -9.89 0.28 -11.27
C LEU A 102 -8.67 0.05 -12.16
N ILE A 103 -7.53 -0.33 -11.58
CA ILE A 103 -6.32 -0.66 -12.36
C ILE A 103 -6.57 -1.87 -13.27
N ALA A 104 -7.18 -2.93 -12.74
CA ALA A 104 -7.48 -4.12 -13.53
C ALA A 104 -8.38 -3.79 -14.72
N CYS A 105 -9.44 -3.01 -14.51
CA CYS A 105 -10.31 -2.54 -15.59
C CYS A 105 -9.56 -1.68 -16.61
N ALA A 106 -8.71 -0.75 -16.17
CA ALA A 106 -7.91 0.10 -17.07
C ALA A 106 -6.97 -0.74 -17.95
N ILE A 107 -6.26 -1.71 -17.35
CA ILE A 107 -5.37 -2.62 -18.09
C ILE A 107 -6.16 -3.48 -19.09
N ILE A 108 -7.30 -4.04 -18.69
CA ILE A 108 -8.16 -4.83 -19.59
C ILE A 108 -8.61 -3.99 -20.79
N LEU A 109 -9.06 -2.76 -20.57
CA LEU A 109 -9.49 -1.85 -21.63
C LEU A 109 -8.33 -1.47 -22.57
N MET A 110 -7.13 -1.27 -22.03
CA MET A 110 -5.93 -1.00 -22.84
C MET A 110 -5.57 -2.20 -23.72
N ILE A 111 -5.63 -3.42 -23.18
CA ILE A 111 -5.36 -4.65 -23.93
C ILE A 111 -6.43 -4.85 -25.02
N SER A 112 -7.71 -4.66 -24.70
CA SER A 112 -8.80 -4.84 -25.68
C SER A 112 -8.76 -3.85 -26.83
N ASN A 113 -8.25 -2.64 -26.60
CA ASN A 113 -8.07 -1.64 -27.66
C ASN A 113 -6.81 -1.88 -28.51
N ALA A 114 -5.91 -2.78 -28.10
CA ALA A 114 -4.67 -3.09 -28.80
C ALA A 114 -4.76 -4.34 -29.71
N ILE A 115 -5.86 -5.10 -29.63
CA ILE A 115 -6.19 -6.28 -30.45
C ILE A 115 -7.14 -5.84 -31.57
#